data_AF-A0A7C1KUB8-F1
#
_entry.id   AF-A0A7C1KUB8-F1
#
_cell.length_a   1.000
_cell.length_b   1.000
_cell.length_c   1.000
_cell.angle_alpha   90.00
_cell.angle_beta   90.00
_cell.angle_gamma   90.00
#
_symmetry.space_group_name_H-M   'P 1'
#
loop_
_entity.id
_entity.type
_entity.pdbx_description
1 polymer ?
#
loop_
_entity_poly.entity_id
_entity_poly.type
_entity_poly.pdbx_seq_one_letter_code
_entity_poly.pdbx_strand_id
1 'polypeptide(L)'
;MIFKPEKSNIYKAVKLNRIFPVKIIRGLIWLFLILAVFLFFVFLKPTFLGLSSEQIAGFFILFVLLAIKGAILLGFFSAFSSNFLLKSSLADELAISIEKIEKLNLAEYLDFRLATAIIRALKFCRSKKIPLITSAIIFYLWDNPRGGLIFEKTDLKKKLAKEKLDKEVNNLKKIHQEEIYSQEFFNIIKKATLLATTNFHRQIELRDFLVIAAEESQSFREVLAEADMTSEDIDHVAAWEDFVEYELRKKRQFWRLENLMKKRGIGKRWAAGYTVNLDRYSVEVSDFIKKQDLSIHLMAHKKEIYATERILARGGANNVLLVGRPGVGRSSIAYAFAKKATEGRSFSNLNDKRILELDMQAALAGLDTEGEMLERLHIIFSEAVNAGNVILIIDEIHNFLGSTKGPGAINISSVISPYLSSTNFQVVGITNYEGWHKYIENNPSIKNLFVKVEAAEPTPLQTILILEDMVPGLEKQYKTSINYRILRDIVKLTGQYIQNVPFPEKAIDILTEVLVYTQRKGEKKVLSEYVDKIISERVEVPIGLIKEEERQKLLALEERIHKRVVD
;
A
#
# COMPACT_ATOMS: atom_id res chain seq x y z
N MET A 1 24.67 -19.93 -23.65
CA MET A 1 24.26 -19.16 -22.47
C MET A 1 25.39 -19.12 -21.45
N ILE A 2 25.84 -17.94 -21.03
CA ILE A 2 26.95 -17.79 -20.09
C ILE A 2 26.37 -17.37 -18.74
N PHE A 3 26.54 -18.18 -17.70
CA PHE A 3 26.22 -17.78 -16.31
C PHE A 3 27.47 -17.97 -15.45
N LYS A 4 28.26 -16.91 -15.31
CA LYS A 4 29.52 -16.90 -14.57
C LYS A 4 29.44 -15.86 -13.46
N PRO A 5 28.84 -16.18 -12.30
CA PRO A 5 28.69 -15.25 -11.20
C PRO A 5 30.05 -14.75 -10.73
N GLU A 6 31.07 -15.61 -10.66
CA GLU A 6 32.42 -15.22 -10.20
C GLU A 6 33.09 -14.11 -11.04
N LYS A 7 32.70 -13.96 -12.32
CA LYS A 7 33.21 -12.92 -13.21
C LYS A 7 32.37 -11.63 -13.17
N SER A 8 31.18 -11.67 -12.59
CA SER A 8 30.26 -10.54 -12.53
C SER A 8 30.65 -9.51 -11.47
N ASN A 9 30.34 -8.25 -11.72
CA ASN A 9 30.50 -7.19 -10.71
C ASN A 9 29.57 -7.39 -9.51
N ILE A 10 28.39 -7.99 -9.71
CA ILE A 10 27.46 -8.23 -8.62
C ILE A 10 27.98 -9.25 -7.60
N TYR A 11 28.71 -10.26 -8.06
CA TYR A 11 29.36 -11.21 -7.16
C TYR A 11 30.41 -10.55 -6.28
N LYS A 12 31.20 -9.62 -6.85
CA LYS A 12 32.14 -8.80 -6.08
C LYS A 12 31.40 -7.96 -5.04
N ALA A 13 30.27 -7.34 -5.41
CA ALA A 13 29.43 -6.57 -4.50
C ALA A 13 28.89 -7.42 -3.33
N VAL A 14 28.34 -8.61 -3.61
CA VAL A 14 27.82 -9.53 -2.58
C VAL A 14 28.94 -9.99 -1.64
N LYS A 15 30.12 -10.31 -2.18
CA LYS A 15 31.29 -10.70 -1.37
C LYS A 15 31.77 -9.56 -0.48
N LEU A 16 31.81 -8.33 -1.01
CA LEU A 16 32.22 -7.14 -0.27
C LEU A 16 31.25 -6.82 0.88
N ASN A 17 29.94 -6.94 0.66
CA ASN A 17 28.93 -6.73 1.70
C ASN A 17 29.05 -7.72 2.87
N ARG A 18 29.57 -8.93 2.63
CA ARG A 18 29.82 -9.90 3.69
C ARG A 18 31.03 -9.54 4.57
N ILE A 19 32.04 -8.89 3.98
CA ILE A 19 33.30 -8.54 4.65
C ILE A 19 33.14 -7.24 5.43
N PHE A 20 32.32 -6.31 4.93
CA PHE A 20 32.22 -4.99 5.51
C PHE A 20 31.38 -4.98 6.79
N PRO A 21 31.92 -4.50 7.93
CA PRO A 21 31.28 -4.61 9.22
C PRO A 21 30.24 -3.49 9.45
N VAL A 22 29.19 -3.44 8.63
CA VAL A 22 28.14 -2.40 8.67
C VAL A 22 27.54 -2.24 10.09
N LYS A 23 27.32 -3.36 10.79
CA LYS A 23 26.77 -3.35 12.16
C LYS A 23 27.71 -2.69 13.17
N ILE A 24 29.01 -2.95 13.07
CA ILE A 24 30.02 -2.38 13.98
C ILE A 24 30.13 -0.87 13.74
N ILE A 25 30.19 -0.45 12.46
CA ILE A 25 30.29 0.97 12.12
C ILE A 25 29.04 1.74 12.56
N ARG A 26 27.83 1.18 12.38
CA ARG A 26 26.60 1.77 12.93
C ARG A 26 26.63 1.89 14.45
N GLY A 27 27.11 0.85 15.15
CA GLY A 27 27.28 0.87 16.60
C GLY A 27 28.23 1.97 17.06
N LEU A 28 29.37 2.14 16.37
CA LEU A 28 30.34 3.20 16.65
C LEU A 28 29.75 4.61 16.43
N ILE A 29 28.99 4.82 15.34
CA ILE A 29 28.33 6.11 15.10
C ILE A 29 27.35 6.44 16.23
N TRP A 30 26.53 5.47 16.64
CA TRP A 30 25.58 5.65 17.74
C TRP A 30 26.29 5.92 19.06
N LEU A 31 27.38 5.21 19.35
CA LEU A 31 28.23 5.45 20.51
C LEU A 31 28.79 6.87 20.52
N PHE A 32 29.34 7.34 19.39
CA PHE A 32 29.88 8.69 19.26
C PHE A 32 28.79 9.77 19.39
N LEU A 33 27.58 9.53 18.88
CA LEU A 33 26.46 10.44 19.06
C LEU A 33 25.99 10.52 20.52
N ILE A 34 25.90 9.38 21.23
CA ILE A 34 25.56 9.35 22.65
C ILE A 34 26.63 10.12 23.46
N LEU A 35 27.91 9.86 23.19
CA LEU A 35 29.03 10.55 23.84
C LEU A 35 28.99 12.06 23.56
N ALA A 36 28.69 12.47 22.33
CA ALA A 36 28.53 13.87 21.98
C ALA A 36 27.35 14.52 22.74
N VAL A 37 26.19 13.88 22.81
CA VAL A 37 25.04 14.40 23.58
C VAL A 37 25.37 14.50 25.06
N PHE A 38 26.04 13.48 25.63
CA PHE A 38 26.48 13.50 27.02
C PHE A 38 27.43 14.68 27.30
N LEU A 39 28.45 14.87 26.45
CA LEU A 39 29.39 15.98 26.58
C LEU A 39 28.73 17.35 26.40
N PHE A 40 27.69 17.46 25.57
CA PHE A 40 26.91 18.68 25.41
C PHE A 40 26.20 19.10 26.71
N PHE A 41 25.61 18.14 27.44
CA PHE A 41 24.99 18.43 28.74
C PHE A 41 26.03 18.68 29.84
N VAL A 42 27.17 18.01 29.78
CA VAL A 42 28.27 18.19 30.74
C VAL A 42 28.98 19.53 30.57
N PHE A 43 29.06 20.06 29.35
CA PHE A 43 29.62 21.38 29.04
C PHE A 43 28.92 22.53 29.79
N LEU A 44 27.66 22.36 30.20
CA LEU A 44 26.92 23.34 31.01
C LEU A 44 27.43 23.46 32.45
N LYS A 45 28.32 22.55 32.90
CA LYS A 45 28.97 22.63 34.22
C LYS A 45 30.41 23.17 34.09
N PRO A 46 30.86 24.04 35.02
CA PRO A 46 32.17 24.69 34.93
C PRO A 46 33.35 23.72 35.00
N THR A 47 33.18 22.56 35.66
CA THR A 47 34.19 21.49 35.74
C THR A 47 33.52 20.12 35.84
N PHE A 48 34.03 19.15 35.08
CA PHE A 48 33.61 17.75 35.15
C PHE A 48 34.83 16.85 34.95
N LEU A 49 35.06 15.90 35.88
CA LEU A 49 36.20 14.97 35.84
C LEU A 49 37.59 15.65 35.71
N GLY A 50 37.74 16.88 36.20
CA GLY A 50 39.02 17.62 36.11
C GLY A 50 39.35 18.21 34.74
N LEU A 51 38.43 18.13 33.76
CA LEU A 51 38.58 18.75 32.44
C LEU A 51 38.03 20.18 32.43
N SER A 52 38.68 21.06 31.67
CA SER A 52 38.18 22.42 31.42
C SER A 52 37.03 22.41 30.41
N SER A 53 36.20 23.46 30.43
CA SER A 53 35.09 23.64 29.48
C SER A 53 35.57 23.61 28.02
N GLU A 54 36.73 24.19 27.71
CA GLU A 54 37.34 24.17 26.37
C GLU A 54 37.71 22.75 25.93
N GLN A 55 38.25 21.92 26.83
CA GLN A 55 38.58 20.53 26.53
C GLN A 55 37.32 19.69 26.28
N ILE A 56 36.27 19.90 27.07
CA ILE A 56 34.97 19.24 26.89
C ILE A 56 34.35 19.60 25.53
N ALA A 57 34.43 20.88 25.13
CA ALA A 57 34.00 21.34 23.81
C ALA A 57 34.83 20.71 22.67
N GLY A 58 36.15 20.57 22.86
CA GLY A 58 37.03 19.88 21.92
C GLY A 58 36.65 18.41 21.70
N PHE A 59 36.39 17.67 22.77
CA PHE A 59 35.91 16.28 22.68
C PHE A 59 34.53 16.18 22.03
N PHE A 60 33.63 17.13 22.32
CA PHE A 60 32.31 17.19 21.67
C PHE A 60 32.45 17.31 20.15
N ILE A 61 33.23 18.27 19.66
CA ILE A 61 33.46 18.48 18.23
C ILE A 61 34.12 17.24 17.60
N LEU A 62 35.09 16.63 18.28
CA LEU A 62 35.77 15.42 17.80
C LEU A 62 34.77 14.26 17.61
N PHE A 63 33.92 13.98 18.60
CA PHE A 63 32.94 12.88 18.49
C PHE A 63 31.88 13.15 17.43
N VAL A 64 31.45 14.41 17.26
CA VAL A 64 30.55 14.80 16.15
C VAL A 64 31.23 14.56 14.80
N LEU A 65 32.50 14.96 14.62
CA LEU A 65 33.24 14.72 13.37
C LEU A 65 33.46 13.23 13.09
N LEU A 66 33.75 12.42 14.11
CA LEU A 66 33.88 10.97 13.97
C LEU A 66 32.55 10.33 13.58
N ALA A 67 31.43 10.76 14.16
CA ALA A 67 30.10 10.32 13.78
C ALA A 67 29.76 10.69 12.32
N ILE A 68 30.08 11.92 11.90
CA ILE A 68 29.89 12.38 10.50
C ILE A 68 30.75 11.56 9.54
N LYS A 69 32.05 11.36 9.82
CA LYS A 69 32.92 10.52 8.99
C LYS A 69 32.41 9.09 8.87
N GLY A 70 31.98 8.49 9.99
CA GLY A 70 31.36 7.16 9.98
C GLY A 70 30.08 7.11 9.13
N ALA A 71 29.22 8.14 9.25
CA ALA A 71 28.00 8.25 8.46
C ALA A 71 28.28 8.41 6.96
N ILE A 72 29.27 9.22 6.58
CA ILE A 72 29.73 9.36 5.19
C ILE A 72 30.27 8.04 4.66
N LEU A 73 31.08 7.32 5.44
CA LEU A 73 31.65 6.04 5.05
C LEU A 73 30.58 4.94 4.88
N LEU A 74 29.56 4.91 5.75
CA LEU A 74 28.38 4.06 5.54
C LEU A 74 27.55 4.48 4.32
N GLY A 75 27.35 5.79 4.13
CA GLY A 75 26.67 6.36 2.97
C GLY A 75 27.36 5.96 1.67
N PHE A 76 28.67 6.15 1.60
CA PHE A 76 29.50 5.71 0.49
C PHE A 76 29.42 4.20 0.27
N PHE A 77 29.56 3.37 1.31
CA PHE A 77 29.50 1.92 1.17
C PHE A 77 28.13 1.42 0.69
N SER A 78 27.05 1.97 1.25
CA SER A 78 25.68 1.64 0.84
C SER A 78 25.41 2.07 -0.61
N ALA A 79 25.86 3.25 -1.03
CA ALA A 79 25.74 3.70 -2.41
C ALA A 79 26.65 2.89 -3.36
N PHE A 80 27.85 2.53 -2.91
CA PHE A 80 28.82 1.77 -3.68
C PHE A 80 28.36 0.33 -3.94
N SER A 81 27.80 -0.32 -2.91
CA SER A 81 27.26 -1.68 -3.00
C SER A 81 25.95 -1.78 -3.79
N SER A 82 25.14 -0.71 -3.83
CA SER A 82 23.82 -0.72 -4.50
C SER A 82 23.77 -0.05 -5.88
N ASN A 83 24.63 0.93 -6.17
CA ASN A 83 24.56 1.70 -7.42
C ASN A 83 25.86 1.71 -8.23
N PHE A 84 27.03 1.74 -7.58
CA PHE A 84 28.29 2.00 -8.30
C PHE A 84 28.83 0.79 -9.09
N LEU A 85 28.55 -0.44 -8.62
CA LEU A 85 28.95 -1.68 -9.32
C LEU A 85 27.91 -2.19 -10.32
N LEU A 86 26.69 -1.63 -10.29
CA LEU A 86 25.54 -2.06 -11.11
C LEU A 86 25.34 -1.06 -12.26
N LYS A 87 26.35 -0.99 -13.15
CA LYS A 87 26.39 -0.03 -14.26
C LYS A 87 25.66 -0.52 -15.52
N SER A 88 25.30 -1.81 -15.58
CA SER A 88 24.61 -2.42 -16.71
C SER A 88 23.09 -2.39 -16.48
N SER A 89 22.39 -1.58 -17.27
CA SER A 89 20.94 -1.59 -17.35
C SER A 89 20.53 -2.62 -18.38
N LEU A 90 19.70 -3.59 -17.98
CA LEU A 90 19.11 -4.58 -18.89
C LEU A 90 18.43 -3.89 -20.09
N ALA A 91 17.79 -2.74 -19.84
CA ALA A 91 17.08 -1.95 -20.84
C ALA A 91 17.99 -1.25 -21.86
N ASP A 92 19.21 -0.87 -21.47
CA ASP A 92 20.13 -0.14 -22.35
C ASP A 92 20.84 -1.10 -23.33
N GLU A 93 20.95 -2.38 -22.99
CA GLU A 93 21.66 -3.40 -23.78
C GLU A 93 20.74 -4.35 -24.58
N LEU A 94 19.45 -4.48 -24.19
CA LEU A 94 18.48 -5.39 -24.82
C LEU A 94 17.47 -4.73 -25.77
N ALA A 95 17.72 -3.50 -26.23
CA ALA A 95 16.94 -2.90 -27.32
C ALA A 95 16.97 -3.71 -28.64
N ILE A 96 17.72 -4.83 -28.73
CA ILE A 96 17.97 -5.57 -29.98
C ILE A 96 18.11 -7.09 -29.73
N SER A 97 17.02 -7.85 -29.92
CA SER A 97 16.94 -9.32 -30.20
C SER A 97 17.26 -10.38 -29.11
N ILE A 98 16.47 -11.46 -29.10
CA ILE A 98 16.61 -12.68 -28.25
C ILE A 98 17.98 -13.38 -28.44
N GLU A 99 18.56 -13.29 -29.64
CA GLU A 99 19.86 -13.92 -29.97
C GLU A 99 21.05 -13.32 -29.19
N LYS A 100 20.96 -12.08 -28.72
CA LYS A 100 22.01 -11.47 -27.88
C LYS A 100 21.99 -12.01 -26.44
N ILE A 101 20.82 -12.37 -25.91
CA ILE A 101 20.64 -12.87 -24.52
C ILE A 101 21.51 -14.11 -24.26
N GLU A 102 21.67 -14.99 -25.26
CA GLU A 102 22.43 -16.22 -25.09
C GLU A 102 23.95 -16.02 -25.00
N LYS A 103 24.44 -14.86 -25.45
CA LYS A 103 25.86 -14.46 -25.44
C LYS A 103 26.23 -13.64 -24.20
N LEU A 104 25.25 -13.07 -23.50
CA LEU A 104 25.47 -12.24 -22.31
C LEU A 104 25.69 -13.08 -21.05
N ASN A 105 26.42 -12.50 -20.10
CA ASN A 105 26.57 -13.06 -18.75
C ASN A 105 25.41 -12.58 -17.86
N LEU A 106 24.31 -13.35 -17.83
CA LEU A 106 23.09 -12.92 -17.12
C LEU A 106 23.30 -12.67 -15.62
N ALA A 107 24.35 -13.24 -15.02
CA ALA A 107 24.69 -12.98 -13.64
C ALA A 107 24.99 -11.50 -13.35
N GLU A 108 25.37 -10.69 -14.35
CA GLU A 108 25.67 -9.26 -14.18
C GLU A 108 24.44 -8.40 -13.93
N TYR A 109 23.25 -8.85 -14.33
CA TYR A 109 22.02 -8.07 -14.26
C TYR A 109 21.05 -8.57 -13.20
N LEU A 110 21.46 -9.48 -12.32
CA LEU A 110 20.63 -9.89 -11.20
C LEU A 110 20.42 -8.71 -10.24
N ASP A 111 19.28 -8.66 -9.54
CA ASP A 111 19.19 -7.81 -8.36
C ASP A 111 20.13 -8.35 -7.26
N PHE A 112 20.66 -7.45 -6.44
CA PHE A 112 21.57 -7.77 -5.35
C PHE A 112 21.00 -8.83 -4.39
N ARG A 113 19.68 -8.78 -4.13
CA ARG A 113 18.99 -9.69 -3.22
C ARG A 113 18.92 -11.10 -3.80
N LEU A 114 18.54 -11.20 -5.07
CA LEU A 114 18.50 -12.45 -5.82
C LEU A 114 19.90 -13.05 -5.97
N ALA A 115 20.90 -12.24 -6.34
CA ALA A 115 22.29 -12.66 -6.44
C ALA A 115 22.83 -13.22 -5.12
N THR A 116 22.48 -12.60 -3.98
CA THR A 116 22.87 -13.09 -2.65
C THR A 116 22.32 -14.49 -2.37
N ALA A 117 21.06 -14.76 -2.72
CA ALA A 117 20.45 -16.08 -2.53
C ALA A 117 21.07 -17.12 -3.46
N ILE A 118 21.26 -16.79 -4.75
CA ILE A 118 21.91 -17.66 -5.73
C ILE A 118 23.33 -18.04 -5.29
N ILE A 119 24.12 -17.08 -4.79
CA ILE A 119 25.50 -17.34 -4.33
C ILE A 119 25.51 -18.25 -3.09
N ARG A 120 24.56 -18.10 -2.17
CA ARG A 120 24.41 -19.00 -1.01
C ARG A 120 24.00 -20.41 -1.44
N ALA A 121 23.02 -20.51 -2.33
CA ALA A 121 22.58 -21.77 -2.93
C ALA A 121 23.73 -22.47 -3.66
N LEU A 122 24.51 -21.74 -4.45
CA LEU A 122 25.70 -22.26 -5.13
C LEU A 122 26.73 -22.82 -4.15
N LYS A 123 27.00 -22.11 -3.04
CA LYS A 123 27.93 -22.60 -2.02
C LYS A 123 27.44 -23.90 -1.37
N PHE A 124 26.14 -24.02 -1.13
CA PHE A 124 25.51 -25.22 -0.58
C PHE A 124 25.56 -26.39 -1.56
N CYS A 125 25.17 -26.18 -2.83
CA CYS A 125 25.23 -27.20 -3.86
C CYS A 125 26.67 -27.69 -4.10
N ARG A 126 27.66 -26.78 -4.10
CA ARG A 126 29.09 -27.13 -4.18
C ARG A 126 29.56 -27.99 -3.00
N SER A 127 29.11 -27.72 -1.77
CA SER A 127 29.51 -28.54 -0.61
C SER A 127 28.92 -29.95 -0.65
N LYS A 128 27.74 -30.11 -1.28
CA LYS A 128 27.06 -31.39 -1.47
C LYS A 128 27.45 -32.12 -2.78
N LYS A 129 28.23 -31.48 -3.67
CA LYS A 129 28.62 -31.98 -5.00
C LYS A 129 27.42 -32.25 -5.93
N ILE A 130 26.48 -31.31 -5.95
CA ILE A 130 25.20 -31.35 -6.68
C ILE A 130 25.12 -30.08 -7.57
N PRO A 131 24.40 -30.08 -8.71
CA PRO A 131 24.30 -28.88 -9.52
C PRO A 131 23.47 -27.81 -8.79
N LEU A 132 23.51 -26.57 -9.23
CA LEU A 132 22.60 -25.55 -8.70
C LEU A 132 21.15 -25.89 -9.05
N ILE A 133 20.31 -26.04 -8.03
CA ILE A 133 18.88 -26.36 -8.16
C ILE A 133 18.04 -25.14 -7.77
N THR A 134 16.89 -24.96 -8.42
CA THR A 134 15.91 -23.92 -8.12
C THR A 134 15.41 -23.99 -6.67
N SER A 135 15.11 -25.19 -6.16
CA SER A 135 14.65 -25.39 -4.78
C SER A 135 15.65 -24.89 -3.73
N ALA A 136 16.95 -25.02 -4.00
CA ALA A 136 17.99 -24.47 -3.12
C ALA A 136 17.97 -22.93 -3.12
N ILE A 137 17.76 -22.30 -4.29
CA ILE A 137 17.65 -20.84 -4.40
C ILE A 137 16.43 -20.36 -3.61
N ILE A 138 15.27 -20.98 -3.80
CA ILE A 138 14.02 -20.66 -3.09
C ILE A 138 14.20 -20.80 -1.57
N PHE A 139 14.85 -21.87 -1.11
CA PHE A 139 15.15 -22.04 0.31
C PHE A 139 16.02 -20.90 0.88
N TYR A 140 17.04 -20.45 0.15
CA TYR A 140 17.89 -19.32 0.58
C TYR A 140 17.24 -17.95 0.40
N LEU A 141 16.20 -17.83 -0.44
CA LEU A 141 15.38 -16.62 -0.52
C LEU A 141 14.61 -16.35 0.77
N TRP A 142 14.37 -17.38 1.60
CA TRP A 142 13.77 -17.20 2.92
C TRP A 142 14.63 -16.41 3.91
N ASP A 143 15.96 -16.49 3.75
CA ASP A 143 16.90 -15.71 4.57
C ASP A 143 17.04 -14.26 4.06
N ASN A 144 16.44 -13.96 2.90
CA ASN A 144 16.37 -12.62 2.38
C ASN A 144 15.23 -11.87 3.07
N PRO A 145 15.43 -10.63 3.57
CA PRO A 145 14.35 -9.86 4.18
C PRO A 145 13.12 -9.71 3.28
N ARG A 146 13.29 -9.59 1.95
CA ARG A 146 12.19 -9.46 0.99
C ARG A 146 11.50 -10.80 0.74
N GLY A 147 12.28 -11.83 0.40
CA GLY A 147 11.74 -13.17 0.12
C GLY A 147 11.01 -13.74 1.32
N GLY A 148 11.55 -13.55 2.53
CA GLY A 148 10.89 -13.95 3.77
C GLY A 148 9.51 -13.32 3.96
N LEU A 149 9.35 -12.02 3.67
CA LEU A 149 8.06 -11.32 3.77
C LEU A 149 7.04 -11.81 2.73
N ILE A 150 7.47 -11.98 1.47
CA ILE A 150 6.63 -12.58 0.42
C ILE A 150 6.13 -13.95 0.89
N PHE A 151 7.05 -14.80 1.37
CA PHE A 151 6.71 -16.14 1.81
C PHE A 151 5.81 -16.17 3.05
N GLU A 152 6.00 -15.23 3.98
CA GLU A 152 5.15 -15.08 5.17
C GLU A 152 3.70 -14.72 4.78
N LYS A 153 3.53 -13.77 3.85
CA LYS A 153 2.23 -13.35 3.32
C LYS A 153 1.51 -14.42 2.51
N THR A 154 2.26 -15.31 1.88
CA THR A 154 1.74 -16.49 1.16
C THR A 154 1.43 -17.68 2.06
N ASP A 155 1.67 -17.57 3.38
CA ASP A 155 1.58 -18.68 4.34
C ASP A 155 2.47 -19.90 4.03
N LEU A 156 3.50 -19.72 3.20
CA LEU A 156 4.39 -20.82 2.87
C LEU A 156 5.23 -21.18 4.09
N LYS A 157 5.47 -22.48 4.30
CA LYS A 157 6.22 -22.98 5.45
C LYS A 157 7.66 -23.29 5.06
N LYS A 158 8.63 -22.61 5.69
CA LYS A 158 10.07 -22.86 5.46
C LYS A 158 10.46 -24.33 5.68
N LYS A 159 9.80 -25.01 6.63
CA LYS A 159 10.03 -26.42 6.94
C LYS A 159 9.71 -27.32 5.74
N LEU A 160 8.59 -27.08 5.08
CA LEU A 160 8.17 -27.84 3.91
C LEU A 160 9.13 -27.64 2.73
N ALA A 161 9.52 -26.38 2.47
CA ALA A 161 10.50 -26.07 1.43
C ALA A 161 11.84 -26.80 1.68
N LYS A 162 12.24 -26.92 2.96
CA LYS A 162 13.43 -27.70 3.34
C LYS A 162 13.24 -29.20 3.10
N GLU A 163 12.10 -29.77 3.49
CA GLU A 163 11.82 -31.20 3.27
C GLU A 163 11.82 -31.56 1.77
N LYS A 164 11.26 -30.69 0.92
CA LYS A 164 11.30 -30.85 -0.54
C LYS A 164 12.71 -30.72 -1.10
N LEU A 165 13.47 -29.73 -0.64
CA LEU A 165 14.88 -29.57 -0.98
C LEU A 165 15.68 -30.83 -0.60
N ASP A 166 15.51 -31.35 0.61
CA ASP A 166 16.23 -32.52 1.10
C ASP A 166 15.87 -33.79 0.29
N LYS A 167 14.59 -33.96 -0.09
CA LYS A 167 14.15 -35.04 -1.00
C LYS A 167 14.81 -34.94 -2.37
N GLU A 168 14.81 -33.74 -2.97
CA GLU A 168 15.40 -33.51 -4.28
C GLU A 168 16.92 -33.72 -4.27
N VAL A 169 17.59 -33.23 -3.23
CA VAL A 169 19.03 -33.43 -2.97
C VAL A 169 19.38 -34.92 -2.84
N ASN A 170 18.54 -35.73 -2.17
CA ASN A 170 18.77 -37.16 -2.00
C ASN A 170 18.55 -37.97 -3.29
N ASN A 171 17.63 -37.54 -4.15
CA ASN A 171 17.35 -38.19 -5.43
C ASN A 171 18.42 -37.90 -6.49
N LEU A 172 19.13 -36.79 -6.38
CA LEU A 172 20.18 -36.41 -7.31
C LEU A 172 21.47 -37.19 -7.04
N LYS A 173 21.96 -37.91 -8.06
CA LYS A 173 23.28 -38.56 -8.04
C LYS A 173 24.36 -37.49 -7.87
N LYS A 174 25.37 -37.76 -7.03
CA LYS A 174 26.56 -36.91 -6.88
C LYS A 174 27.22 -36.72 -8.25
N ILE A 175 27.45 -35.48 -8.65
CA ILE A 175 27.96 -35.14 -9.98
C ILE A 175 29.45 -35.50 -10.14
N HIS A 176 29.79 -36.04 -11.32
CA HIS A 176 31.11 -35.94 -11.95
C HIS A 176 31.27 -34.51 -12.51
N GLN A 177 32.21 -33.76 -11.92
CA GLN A 177 32.65 -32.35 -12.07
C GLN A 177 32.20 -31.41 -13.23
N GLU A 178 31.47 -31.81 -14.27
CA GLU A 178 31.28 -31.00 -15.48
C GLU A 178 30.04 -30.08 -15.48
N GLU A 179 28.94 -30.44 -14.82
CA GLU A 179 27.72 -29.60 -14.79
C GLU A 179 27.54 -28.86 -13.46
N ILE A 180 27.79 -27.54 -13.48
CA ILE A 180 27.69 -26.66 -12.29
C ILE A 180 26.23 -26.24 -12.01
N TYR A 181 25.37 -26.22 -13.04
CA TYR A 181 24.00 -25.69 -12.97
C TYR A 181 23.01 -26.67 -13.58
N SER A 182 21.79 -26.76 -13.02
CA SER A 182 20.71 -27.54 -13.61
C SER A 182 20.15 -26.87 -14.88
N GLN A 183 19.64 -27.68 -15.82
CA GLN A 183 18.95 -27.18 -17.01
C GLN A 183 17.69 -26.39 -16.65
N GLU A 184 16.97 -26.82 -15.61
CA GLU A 184 15.81 -26.13 -15.07
C GLU A 184 16.16 -24.69 -14.66
N PHE A 185 17.23 -24.51 -13.89
CA PHE A 185 17.69 -23.17 -13.48
C PHE A 185 17.99 -22.26 -14.68
N PHE A 186 18.65 -22.80 -15.73
CA PHE A 186 18.94 -22.02 -16.93
C PHE A 186 17.66 -21.58 -17.67
N ASN A 187 16.67 -22.47 -17.76
CA ASN A 187 15.40 -22.14 -18.39
C ASN A 187 14.66 -21.05 -17.59
N ILE A 188 14.62 -21.18 -16.26
CA ILE A 188 13.99 -20.20 -15.37
C ILE A 188 14.67 -18.84 -15.48
N ILE A 189 16.00 -18.78 -15.40
CA ILE A 189 16.71 -17.50 -15.45
C ILE A 189 16.57 -16.83 -16.82
N LYS A 190 16.52 -17.61 -17.91
CA LYS A 190 16.28 -17.09 -19.27
C LYS A 190 14.88 -16.47 -19.38
N LYS A 191 13.86 -17.19 -18.92
CA LYS A 191 12.46 -16.71 -18.91
C LYS A 191 12.28 -15.51 -17.98
N ALA A 192 12.89 -15.51 -16.80
CA ALA A 192 12.86 -14.38 -15.86
C ALA A 192 13.53 -13.13 -16.45
N THR A 193 14.59 -13.31 -17.24
CA THR A 193 15.22 -12.20 -17.97
C THR A 193 14.27 -11.62 -19.02
N LEU A 194 13.54 -12.48 -19.74
CA LEU A 194 12.54 -12.04 -20.70
C LEU A 194 11.44 -11.24 -20.02
N LEU A 195 10.91 -11.74 -18.88
CA LEU A 195 9.88 -11.08 -18.08
C LEU A 195 10.36 -9.71 -17.54
N ALA A 196 11.58 -9.65 -17.02
CA ALA A 196 12.19 -8.39 -16.58
C ALA A 196 12.29 -7.39 -17.73
N THR A 197 12.63 -7.86 -18.94
CA THR A 197 12.74 -7.01 -20.13
C THR A 197 11.37 -6.48 -20.56
N THR A 198 10.33 -7.33 -20.57
CA THR A 198 8.96 -6.91 -20.91
C THR A 198 8.39 -5.91 -19.91
N ASN A 199 8.81 -6.00 -18.64
CA ASN A 199 8.41 -5.08 -17.58
C ASN A 199 9.31 -3.83 -17.49
N PHE A 200 10.26 -3.66 -18.41
CA PHE A 200 11.25 -2.56 -18.43
C PHE A 200 12.07 -2.46 -17.13
N HIS A 201 12.29 -3.58 -16.45
CA HIS A 201 13.14 -3.63 -15.27
C HIS A 201 14.60 -3.46 -15.69
N ARG A 202 15.36 -2.70 -14.89
CA ARG A 202 16.80 -2.50 -15.14
C ARG A 202 17.64 -3.73 -14.81
N GLN A 203 17.10 -4.63 -13.99
CA GLN A 203 17.74 -5.83 -13.45
C GLN A 203 16.68 -6.93 -13.34
N ILE A 204 17.13 -8.17 -13.27
CA ILE A 204 16.28 -9.32 -12.97
C ILE A 204 15.97 -9.27 -11.48
N GLU A 205 14.75 -8.86 -11.15
CA GLU A 205 14.33 -8.69 -9.77
C GLU A 205 13.91 -10.01 -9.14
N LEU A 206 13.74 -9.99 -7.82
CA LEU A 206 13.24 -11.14 -7.07
C LEU A 206 11.86 -11.60 -7.59
N ARG A 207 10.99 -10.64 -7.90
CA ARG A 207 9.65 -10.87 -8.45
C ARG A 207 9.72 -11.67 -9.75
N ASP A 208 10.51 -11.20 -10.72
CA ASP A 208 10.65 -11.85 -12.04
C ASP A 208 11.10 -13.31 -11.92
N PHE A 209 12.02 -13.59 -10.99
CA PHE A 209 12.49 -14.94 -10.73
C PHE A 209 11.43 -15.83 -10.06
N LEU A 210 10.72 -15.32 -9.05
CA LEU A 210 9.74 -16.10 -8.29
C LEU A 210 8.53 -16.50 -9.14
N VAL A 211 8.04 -15.60 -10.01
CA VAL A 211 6.90 -15.89 -10.90
C VAL A 211 7.25 -17.02 -11.85
N ILE A 212 8.39 -16.93 -12.54
CA ILE A 212 8.82 -17.98 -13.47
C ILE A 212 9.16 -19.29 -12.74
N ALA A 213 9.74 -19.20 -11.54
CA ALA A 213 9.99 -20.39 -10.72
C ALA A 213 8.67 -21.08 -10.33
N ALA A 214 7.59 -20.31 -10.07
CA ALA A 214 6.27 -20.84 -9.74
C ALA A 214 5.63 -21.58 -10.93
N GLU A 215 5.94 -21.19 -12.16
CA GLU A 215 5.41 -21.84 -13.37
C GLU A 215 6.18 -23.11 -13.74
N GLU A 216 7.51 -23.06 -13.68
CA GLU A 216 8.40 -24.08 -14.25
C GLU A 216 8.87 -25.12 -13.24
N SER A 217 9.06 -24.73 -11.97
CA SER A 217 9.68 -25.61 -10.98
C SER A 217 8.66 -26.53 -10.33
N GLN A 218 8.78 -27.84 -10.57
CA GLN A 218 7.90 -28.85 -9.98
C GLN A 218 7.94 -28.80 -8.45
N SER A 219 9.13 -28.75 -7.86
CA SER A 219 9.32 -28.67 -6.41
C SER A 219 8.63 -27.44 -5.81
N PHE A 220 8.65 -26.30 -6.50
CA PHE A 220 8.01 -25.09 -6.00
C PHE A 220 6.50 -25.12 -6.17
N ARG A 221 5.98 -25.63 -7.30
CA ARG A 221 4.53 -25.82 -7.51
C ARG A 221 3.90 -26.68 -6.42
N GLU A 222 4.59 -27.74 -6.00
CA GLU A 222 4.11 -28.58 -4.90
C GLU A 222 4.06 -27.82 -3.57
N VAL A 223 5.03 -26.93 -3.31
CA VAL A 223 5.03 -26.06 -2.12
C VAL A 223 3.90 -25.02 -2.19
N LEU A 224 3.61 -24.48 -3.37
CA LEU A 224 2.50 -23.54 -3.59
C LEU A 224 1.12 -24.22 -3.46
N ALA A 225 0.98 -25.44 -3.97
CA ALA A 225 -0.27 -26.19 -3.92
C ALA A 225 -0.71 -26.50 -2.47
N GLU A 226 0.22 -26.77 -1.55
CA GLU A 226 -0.11 -26.98 -0.14
C GLU A 226 -0.70 -25.71 0.53
N ALA A 227 -0.30 -24.53 0.06
CA ALA A 227 -0.84 -23.25 0.53
C ALA A 227 -2.07 -22.77 -0.26
N ASP A 228 -2.55 -23.54 -1.23
CA ASP A 228 -3.63 -23.16 -2.16
C ASP A 228 -3.30 -21.88 -2.96
N MET A 229 -2.06 -21.82 -3.46
CA MET A 229 -1.55 -20.68 -4.22
C MET A 229 -1.18 -21.05 -5.65
N THR A 230 -1.40 -20.09 -6.54
CA THR A 230 -1.07 -20.15 -7.96
C THR A 230 0.16 -19.29 -8.27
N SER A 231 0.70 -19.41 -9.48
CA SER A 231 1.78 -18.52 -9.96
C SER A 231 1.32 -17.06 -10.04
N GLU A 232 0.07 -16.81 -10.41
CA GLU A 232 -0.54 -15.47 -10.46
C GLU A 232 -0.60 -14.85 -9.05
N ASP A 233 -0.98 -15.63 -8.04
CA ASP A 233 -1.00 -15.14 -6.65
C ASP A 233 0.41 -14.73 -6.17
N ILE A 234 1.46 -15.46 -6.59
CA ILE A 234 2.84 -15.11 -6.26
C ILE A 234 3.27 -13.80 -6.94
N ASP A 235 2.85 -13.59 -8.20
CA ASP A 235 3.10 -12.31 -8.88
C ASP A 235 2.43 -11.15 -8.13
N HIS A 236 1.17 -11.33 -7.74
CA HIS A 236 0.42 -10.34 -6.96
C HIS A 236 1.07 -10.02 -5.62
N VAL A 237 1.43 -11.04 -4.82
CA VAL A 237 2.07 -10.81 -3.51
C VAL A 237 3.45 -10.16 -3.65
N ALA A 238 4.23 -10.58 -4.65
CA ALA A 238 5.52 -9.95 -4.92
C ALA A 238 5.36 -8.48 -5.33
N ALA A 239 4.39 -8.18 -6.21
CA ALA A 239 4.06 -6.81 -6.60
C ALA A 239 3.59 -5.95 -5.41
N TRP A 240 2.77 -6.52 -4.53
CA TRP A 240 2.31 -5.86 -3.31
C TRP A 240 3.46 -5.54 -2.37
N GLU A 241 4.38 -6.48 -2.14
CA GLU A 241 5.58 -6.27 -1.33
C GLU A 241 6.50 -5.19 -1.92
N ASP A 242 6.69 -5.20 -3.24
CA ASP A 242 7.48 -4.17 -3.92
C ASP A 242 6.83 -2.78 -3.78
N PHE A 243 5.50 -2.70 -3.86
CA PHE A 243 4.76 -1.46 -3.62
C PHE A 243 4.91 -0.96 -2.18
N VAL A 244 4.74 -1.84 -1.19
CA VAL A 244 4.90 -1.49 0.23
C VAL A 244 6.32 -0.98 0.50
N GLU A 245 7.34 -1.65 -0.01
CA GLU A 245 8.72 -1.20 0.17
C GLU A 245 8.98 0.14 -0.56
N TYR A 246 8.42 0.31 -1.76
CA TYR A 246 8.52 1.57 -2.49
C TYR A 246 7.94 2.74 -1.67
N GLU A 247 6.74 2.59 -1.12
CA GLU A 247 6.10 3.63 -0.30
C GLU A 247 6.86 3.86 1.02
N LEU A 248 7.36 2.82 1.67
CA LEU A 248 8.20 2.97 2.87
C LEU A 248 9.51 3.70 2.59
N ARG A 249 10.21 3.35 1.50
CA ARG A 249 11.44 4.05 1.07
C ARG A 249 11.13 5.49 0.74
N LYS A 250 10.06 5.74 0.00
CA LYS A 250 9.59 7.08 -0.35
C LYS A 250 9.28 7.90 0.90
N LYS A 251 8.54 7.38 1.88
CA LYS A 251 8.26 8.06 3.16
C LYS A 251 9.55 8.43 3.92
N ARG A 252 10.59 7.58 3.88
CA ARG A 252 11.89 7.85 4.55
C ARG A 252 12.73 8.93 3.89
N GLN A 253 12.56 9.18 2.59
CA GLN A 253 13.36 10.15 1.83
C GLN A 253 12.76 11.56 1.99
N PHE A 254 13.04 12.21 3.12
CA PHE A 254 12.46 13.52 3.46
C PHE A 254 12.74 14.60 2.40
N TRP A 255 13.86 14.49 1.67
CA TRP A 255 14.31 15.43 0.64
C TRP A 255 13.55 15.32 -0.69
N ARG A 256 12.67 14.31 -0.87
CA ARG A 256 11.81 14.26 -2.06
C ARG A 256 10.87 15.46 -2.05
N LEU A 257 10.73 16.13 -3.20
CA LEU A 257 9.83 17.27 -3.37
C LEU A 257 8.42 16.97 -2.83
N GLU A 258 7.86 15.81 -3.15
CA GLU A 258 6.55 15.38 -2.68
C GLU A 258 6.43 15.34 -1.14
N ASN A 259 7.48 14.91 -0.44
CA ASN A 259 7.49 14.86 1.02
C ASN A 259 7.76 16.22 1.66
N LEU A 260 8.53 17.08 0.98
CA LEU A 260 8.70 18.46 1.38
C LEU A 260 7.37 19.21 1.24
N MET A 261 6.63 18.99 0.16
CA MET A 261 5.31 19.60 -0.08
C MET A 261 4.26 19.17 0.94
N LYS A 262 4.33 17.95 1.49
CA LYS A 262 3.47 17.51 2.62
C LYS A 262 3.59 18.43 3.85
N LYS A 263 4.76 19.03 4.06
CA LYS A 263 4.97 20.06 5.09
C LYS A 263 4.65 21.41 4.47
N ARG A 264 3.42 21.88 4.67
CA ARG A 264 3.01 23.21 4.21
C ARG A 264 3.91 24.28 4.85
N GLY A 265 4.39 25.21 4.03
CA GLY A 265 5.16 26.36 4.51
C GLY A 265 4.31 27.27 5.40
N ILE A 266 4.93 27.84 6.43
CA ILE A 266 4.28 28.71 7.44
C ILE A 266 3.49 29.85 6.77
N GLY A 267 4.06 30.47 5.72
CA GLY A 267 3.43 31.57 4.98
C GLY A 267 2.26 31.19 4.09
N LYS A 268 2.07 29.90 3.72
CA LYS A 268 0.96 29.50 2.84
C LYS A 268 -0.40 29.57 3.54
N ARG A 269 -0.45 29.41 4.87
CA ARG A 269 -1.68 29.61 5.66
C ARG A 269 -2.07 31.09 5.77
N TRP A 270 -1.08 31.99 5.73
CA TRP A 270 -1.29 33.44 5.83
C TRP A 270 -1.64 34.09 4.48
N ALA A 271 -1.39 33.40 3.36
CA ALA A 271 -1.78 33.87 2.04
C ALA A 271 -3.28 33.71 1.75
N ALA A 272 -4.01 32.95 2.58
CA ALA A 272 -5.45 32.77 2.49
C ALA A 272 -6.18 33.82 3.34
N GLY A 273 -7.38 34.20 2.93
CA GLY A 273 -8.29 34.99 3.78
C GLY A 273 -8.61 34.28 5.10
N TYR A 274 -8.95 35.04 6.14
CA TYR A 274 -9.36 34.49 7.43
C TYR A 274 -10.71 33.76 7.32
N THR A 275 -10.74 32.49 7.71
CA THR A 275 -11.91 31.60 7.61
C THR A 275 -12.33 31.08 8.99
N VAL A 276 -12.75 31.97 9.89
CA VAL A 276 -12.97 31.64 11.30
C VAL A 276 -14.15 30.70 11.50
N ASN A 277 -15.29 30.98 10.86
CA ASN A 277 -16.47 30.15 10.99
C ASN A 277 -16.32 28.85 10.21
N LEU A 278 -15.77 28.93 8.99
CA LEU A 278 -15.52 27.74 8.19
C LEU A 278 -14.54 26.79 8.90
N ASP A 279 -13.46 27.26 9.51
CA ASP A 279 -12.50 26.41 10.23
C ASP A 279 -13.12 25.76 11.48
N ARG A 280 -14.17 26.36 12.07
CA ARG A 280 -14.88 25.80 13.23
C ARG A 280 -15.70 24.56 12.86
N TYR A 281 -16.33 24.57 11.69
CA TYR A 281 -17.26 23.54 11.24
C TYR A 281 -16.68 22.65 10.13
N SER A 282 -15.40 22.80 9.80
CA SER A 282 -14.75 21.99 8.80
C SER A 282 -13.49 21.32 9.32
N VAL A 283 -13.20 20.17 8.74
CA VAL A 283 -11.97 19.44 8.99
C VAL A 283 -11.10 19.52 7.75
N GLU A 284 -9.85 19.89 7.95
CA GLU A 284 -8.87 19.86 6.87
C GLU A 284 -8.50 18.41 6.54
N VAL A 285 -8.87 17.98 5.34
CA VAL A 285 -8.69 16.59 4.88
C VAL A 285 -7.22 16.19 4.91
N SER A 286 -6.29 17.11 4.61
CA SER A 286 -4.86 16.80 4.70
C SER A 286 -4.39 16.43 6.10
N ASP A 287 -4.99 17.00 7.15
CA ASP A 287 -4.64 16.70 8.53
C ASP A 287 -5.27 15.39 8.99
N PHE A 288 -6.49 15.12 8.54
CA PHE A 288 -7.17 13.84 8.74
C PHE A 288 -6.35 12.66 8.16
N ILE A 289 -5.90 12.79 6.91
CA ILE A 289 -5.06 11.81 6.22
C ILE A 289 -3.75 11.55 6.97
N LYS A 290 -3.09 12.61 7.44
CA LYS A 290 -1.83 12.51 8.19
C LYS A 290 -2.00 11.78 9.51
N LYS A 291 -3.10 12.05 10.25
CA LYS A 291 -3.34 11.47 11.58
C LYS A 291 -3.65 9.98 11.51
N GLN A 292 -4.44 9.55 10.54
CA GLN A 292 -4.87 8.15 10.46
C GLN A 292 -3.89 7.24 9.71
N ASP A 293 -2.76 7.77 9.20
CA ASP A 293 -1.84 7.06 8.27
C ASP A 293 -2.61 6.33 7.15
N LEU A 294 -3.74 6.92 6.73
CA LEU A 294 -4.66 6.32 5.78
C LEU A 294 -3.91 6.05 4.47
N SER A 295 -3.87 4.77 4.13
CA SER A 295 -3.77 4.29 2.75
C SER A 295 -5.02 4.74 2.02
N ILE A 296 -5.04 6.00 1.59
CA ILE A 296 -6.07 6.43 0.68
C ILE A 296 -5.81 5.64 -0.60
N HIS A 297 -6.71 4.72 -0.89
CA HIS A 297 -6.67 3.69 -1.92
C HIS A 297 -6.56 4.26 -3.35
N LEU A 298 -5.45 4.94 -3.63
CA LEU A 298 -5.11 5.56 -4.91
C LEU A 298 -5.00 4.53 -6.04
N MET A 299 -4.99 3.24 -5.70
CA MET A 299 -4.95 2.15 -6.67
C MET A 299 -6.31 1.90 -7.33
N ALA A 300 -7.40 2.15 -6.62
CA ALA A 300 -8.76 2.08 -7.16
C ALA A 300 -9.25 3.48 -7.58
N HIS A 301 -10.31 3.51 -8.39
CA HIS A 301 -10.98 4.74 -8.84
C HIS A 301 -10.09 5.78 -9.56
N LYS A 302 -9.01 5.33 -10.23
CA LYS A 302 -8.05 6.23 -10.90
C LYS A 302 -8.72 7.12 -11.95
N LYS A 303 -9.73 6.60 -12.65
CA LYS A 303 -10.44 7.33 -13.71
C LYS A 303 -11.31 8.44 -13.12
N GLU A 304 -11.97 8.15 -12.00
CA GLU A 304 -12.88 9.01 -11.26
C GLU A 304 -12.11 10.11 -10.53
N ILE A 305 -10.96 9.77 -9.91
CA ILE A 305 -10.04 10.74 -9.31
C ILE A 305 -9.52 11.71 -10.39
N TYR A 306 -9.04 11.18 -11.52
CA TYR A 306 -8.54 12.02 -12.61
C TYR A 306 -9.65 12.90 -13.22
N ALA A 307 -10.87 12.37 -13.36
CA ALA A 307 -12.02 13.14 -13.81
C ALA A 307 -12.34 14.29 -12.84
N THR A 308 -12.34 14.02 -11.53
CA THR A 308 -12.54 15.02 -10.47
C THR A 308 -11.49 16.12 -10.56
N GLU A 309 -10.21 15.76 -10.67
CA GLU A 309 -9.11 16.73 -10.86
C GLU A 309 -9.30 17.56 -12.12
N ARG A 310 -9.61 16.91 -13.25
CA ARG A 310 -9.78 17.58 -14.54
C ARG A 310 -10.94 18.58 -14.52
N ILE A 311 -12.04 18.25 -13.85
CA ILE A 311 -13.20 19.14 -13.73
C ILE A 311 -12.82 20.34 -12.86
N LEU A 312 -12.30 20.11 -11.65
CA LEU A 312 -11.92 21.19 -10.73
C LEU A 312 -10.82 22.11 -11.28
N ALA A 313 -9.98 21.60 -12.20
CA ALA A 313 -8.92 22.40 -12.82
C ALA A 313 -9.42 23.33 -13.94
N ARG A 314 -10.67 23.21 -14.41
CA ARG A 314 -11.22 24.09 -15.46
C ARG A 314 -11.45 25.51 -14.92
N GLY A 315 -11.32 26.52 -15.76
CA GLY A 315 -11.78 27.88 -15.43
C GLY A 315 -13.32 27.98 -15.52
N GLY A 316 -13.96 28.70 -14.60
CA GLY A 316 -15.43 28.82 -14.52
C GLY A 316 -16.04 28.12 -13.31
N ALA A 317 -17.36 27.91 -13.34
CA ALA A 317 -18.07 27.07 -12.36
C ALA A 317 -17.68 25.59 -12.58
N ASN A 318 -16.95 25.02 -11.64
CA ASN A 318 -16.24 23.75 -11.81
C ASN A 318 -16.49 22.79 -10.66
N ASN A 319 -17.73 22.71 -10.19
CA ASN A 319 -18.11 21.83 -9.09
C ASN A 319 -18.27 20.38 -9.56
N VAL A 320 -17.84 19.44 -8.72
CA VAL A 320 -17.93 18.01 -8.97
C VAL A 320 -19.02 17.42 -8.11
N LEU A 321 -19.82 16.53 -8.67
CA LEU A 321 -20.77 15.72 -7.93
C LEU A 321 -20.42 14.24 -8.09
N LEU A 322 -19.94 13.62 -7.01
CA LEU A 322 -19.65 12.19 -6.95
C LEU A 322 -20.95 11.44 -6.66
N VAL A 323 -21.40 10.66 -7.63
CA VAL A 323 -22.66 9.89 -7.57
C VAL A 323 -22.36 8.40 -7.58
N GLY A 324 -22.85 7.63 -6.62
CA GLY A 324 -22.67 6.17 -6.58
C GLY A 324 -23.49 5.50 -5.49
N ARG A 325 -23.51 4.17 -5.44
CA ARG A 325 -24.16 3.45 -4.33
C ARG A 325 -23.45 3.76 -3.00
N PRO A 326 -24.16 3.86 -1.86
CA PRO A 326 -23.51 3.87 -0.55
C PRO A 326 -22.57 2.67 -0.42
N GLY A 327 -21.35 2.88 0.05
CA GLY A 327 -20.35 1.82 0.20
C GLY A 327 -19.28 1.69 -0.89
N VAL A 328 -19.45 2.31 -2.07
CA VAL A 328 -18.47 2.17 -3.18
C VAL A 328 -17.16 2.95 -2.99
N GLY A 329 -17.04 3.72 -1.89
CA GLY A 329 -15.85 4.54 -1.61
C GLY A 329 -15.88 5.94 -2.24
N ARG A 330 -17.06 6.59 -2.34
CA ARG A 330 -17.21 7.95 -2.87
C ARG A 330 -16.33 8.97 -2.12
N SER A 331 -16.35 8.96 -0.79
CA SER A 331 -15.52 9.83 0.05
C SER A 331 -14.02 9.52 -0.14
N SER A 332 -13.67 8.25 -0.37
CA SER A 332 -12.30 7.84 -0.68
C SER A 332 -11.78 8.49 -1.97
N ILE A 333 -12.63 8.69 -2.99
CA ILE A 333 -12.27 9.40 -4.23
C ILE A 333 -11.93 10.87 -3.93
N ALA A 334 -12.78 11.55 -3.15
CA ALA A 334 -12.57 12.94 -2.75
C ALA A 334 -11.28 13.11 -1.92
N TYR A 335 -11.04 12.21 -0.96
CA TYR A 335 -9.82 12.21 -0.17
C TYR A 335 -8.57 11.84 -0.97
N ALA A 336 -8.69 10.97 -1.97
CA ALA A 336 -7.58 10.59 -2.85
C ALA A 336 -7.14 11.79 -3.70
N PHE A 337 -8.10 12.52 -4.25
CA PHE A 337 -7.87 13.82 -4.87
C PHE A 337 -7.17 14.77 -3.88
N ALA A 338 -7.69 14.90 -2.67
CA ALA A 338 -7.14 15.82 -1.68
C ALA A 338 -5.69 15.52 -1.30
N LYS A 339 -5.34 14.23 -1.18
CA LYS A 339 -3.96 13.77 -0.99
C LYS A 339 -3.07 14.14 -2.16
N LYS A 340 -3.50 13.91 -3.41
CA LYS A 340 -2.73 14.27 -4.60
C LYS A 340 -2.46 15.78 -4.67
N ALA A 341 -3.48 16.59 -4.42
CA ALA A 341 -3.34 18.06 -4.40
C ALA A 341 -2.39 18.53 -3.29
N THR A 342 -2.47 17.94 -2.10
CA THR A 342 -1.56 18.26 -0.98
C THR A 342 -0.13 17.81 -1.23
N GLU A 343 0.08 16.69 -1.93
CA GLU A 343 1.40 16.18 -2.29
C GLU A 343 2.01 16.86 -3.54
N GLY A 344 1.30 17.81 -4.16
CA GLY A 344 1.74 18.51 -5.36
C GLY A 344 1.72 17.63 -6.63
N ARG A 345 0.93 16.54 -6.63
CA ARG A 345 0.78 15.61 -7.76
C ARG A 345 -0.49 15.84 -8.59
N SER A 346 -1.27 16.87 -8.27
CA SER A 346 -2.43 17.25 -9.06
C SER A 346 -2.06 18.35 -10.07
N PHE A 347 -3.06 18.92 -10.74
CA PHE A 347 -2.86 20.08 -11.61
C PHE A 347 -2.31 21.28 -10.82
N SER A 348 -1.48 22.11 -11.47
CA SER A 348 -0.76 23.21 -10.82
C SER A 348 -1.68 24.21 -10.11
N ASN A 349 -2.89 24.43 -10.61
CA ASN A 349 -3.90 25.31 -10.03
C ASN A 349 -4.71 24.69 -8.87
N LEU A 350 -4.65 23.37 -8.70
CA LEU A 350 -5.27 22.65 -7.58
C LEU A 350 -4.27 22.37 -6.46
N ASN A 351 -2.99 22.28 -6.80
CA ASN A 351 -1.93 22.13 -5.83
C ASN A 351 -1.94 23.29 -4.83
N ASP A 352 -1.62 23.00 -3.57
CA ASP A 352 -1.60 23.96 -2.46
C ASP A 352 -2.95 24.59 -2.05
N LYS A 353 -4.07 24.25 -2.70
CA LYS A 353 -5.40 24.63 -2.20
C LYS A 353 -5.72 23.95 -0.87
N ARG A 354 -6.49 24.65 -0.02
CA ARG A 354 -7.04 24.10 1.22
C ARG A 354 -8.25 23.25 0.88
N ILE A 355 -8.23 21.99 1.27
CA ILE A 355 -9.32 21.06 0.98
C ILE A 355 -9.95 20.72 2.32
N LEU A 356 -11.17 21.22 2.51
CA LEU A 356 -11.89 21.18 3.77
C LEU A 356 -13.15 20.37 3.58
N GLU A 357 -13.40 19.45 4.49
CA GLU A 357 -14.67 18.73 4.60
C GLU A 357 -15.57 19.50 5.56
N LEU A 358 -16.71 19.98 5.06
CA LEU A 358 -17.66 20.77 5.83
C LEU A 358 -18.69 19.84 6.48
N ASP A 359 -18.75 19.87 7.81
CA ASP A 359 -19.81 19.21 8.55
C ASP A 359 -21.05 20.11 8.59
N MET A 360 -21.96 19.85 7.66
CA MET A 360 -23.22 20.57 7.55
C MET A 360 -24.11 20.39 8.78
N GLN A 361 -24.06 19.22 9.45
CA GLN A 361 -24.87 18.97 10.63
C GLN A 361 -24.36 19.79 11.82
N ALA A 362 -23.04 19.82 12.02
CA ALA A 362 -22.43 20.64 13.06
C ALA A 362 -22.62 22.14 12.82
N ALA A 363 -22.60 22.60 11.56
CA ALA A 363 -22.84 24.00 11.22
C ALA A 363 -24.27 24.44 11.61
N LEU A 364 -25.25 23.56 11.37
CA LEU A 364 -26.67 23.83 11.61
C LEU A 364 -27.10 23.57 13.07
N ALA A 365 -26.30 22.85 13.84
CA ALA A 365 -26.61 22.53 15.23
C ALA A 365 -26.79 23.79 16.11
N GLY A 366 -27.79 23.73 16.99
CA GLY A 366 -28.10 24.80 17.96
C GLY A 366 -28.74 26.05 17.37
N LEU A 367 -29.33 25.94 16.17
CA LEU A 367 -30.12 27.00 15.54
C LEU A 367 -31.58 26.55 15.44
N ASP A 368 -32.49 27.40 15.91
CA ASP A 368 -33.91 27.07 16.00
C ASP A 368 -34.70 27.54 14.77
N THR A 369 -34.20 28.56 14.06
CA THR A 369 -34.88 29.15 12.90
C THR A 369 -34.15 28.88 11.58
N GLU A 370 -34.92 28.66 10.51
CA GLU A 370 -34.38 28.48 9.15
C GLU A 370 -33.57 29.70 8.70
N GLY A 371 -34.00 30.91 9.07
CA GLY A 371 -33.28 32.14 8.76
C GLY A 371 -31.86 32.17 9.33
N GLU A 372 -31.69 31.84 10.62
CA GLU A 372 -30.37 31.77 11.26
C GLU A 372 -29.47 30.71 10.62
N MET A 373 -30.06 29.59 10.22
CA MET A 373 -29.36 28.49 9.54
C MET A 373 -28.83 28.93 8.18
N LEU A 374 -29.66 29.60 7.38
CA LEU A 374 -29.27 30.14 6.08
C LEU A 374 -28.22 31.26 6.21
N GLU A 375 -28.35 32.14 7.21
CA GLU A 375 -27.39 33.21 7.49
C GLU A 375 -26.01 32.63 7.86
N ARG A 376 -25.96 31.61 8.73
CA ARG A 376 -24.69 30.97 9.08
C ARG A 376 -24.02 30.32 7.88
N LEU A 377 -24.77 29.63 7.02
CA LEU A 377 -24.23 29.04 5.80
C LEU A 377 -23.74 30.10 4.82
N HIS A 378 -24.47 31.22 4.69
CA HIS A 378 -24.02 32.36 3.91
C HIS A 378 -22.66 32.86 4.42
N ILE A 379 -22.49 33.03 5.73
CA ILE A 379 -21.21 33.46 6.33
C ILE A 379 -20.10 32.47 5.98
N ILE A 380 -20.32 31.16 6.20
CA ILE A 380 -19.34 30.10 5.91
C ILE A 380 -18.93 30.09 4.43
N PHE A 381 -19.90 30.16 3.51
CA PHE A 381 -19.61 30.17 2.07
C PHE A 381 -18.94 31.47 1.63
N SER A 382 -19.32 32.61 2.20
CA SER A 382 -18.64 33.88 1.93
C SER A 382 -17.18 33.87 2.38
N GLU A 383 -16.86 33.28 3.53
CA GLU A 383 -15.48 33.09 3.99
C GLU A 383 -14.68 32.22 3.02
N ALA A 384 -15.27 31.12 2.52
CA ALA A 384 -14.63 30.26 1.53
C ALA A 384 -14.31 30.99 0.22
N VAL A 385 -15.26 31.79 -0.29
CA VAL A 385 -15.07 32.61 -1.50
C VAL A 385 -14.02 33.69 -1.30
N ASN A 386 -14.06 34.39 -0.17
CA ASN A 386 -13.10 35.46 0.14
C ASN A 386 -11.68 34.91 0.31
N ALA A 387 -11.54 33.67 0.80
CA ALA A 387 -10.24 33.01 0.86
C ALA A 387 -9.70 32.64 -0.53
N GLY A 388 -10.56 32.31 -1.49
CA GLY A 388 -10.24 32.07 -2.91
C GLY A 388 -9.35 30.84 -3.21
N ASN A 389 -8.82 30.18 -2.17
CA ASN A 389 -7.95 29.02 -2.28
C ASN A 389 -8.52 27.78 -1.56
N VAL A 390 -9.83 27.73 -1.36
CA VAL A 390 -10.54 26.66 -0.66
C VAL A 390 -11.34 25.79 -1.64
N ILE A 391 -11.29 24.47 -1.44
CA ILE A 391 -12.19 23.50 -2.05
C ILE A 391 -12.97 22.84 -0.92
N LEU A 392 -14.30 22.87 -0.99
CA LEU A 392 -15.17 22.28 0.01
C LEU A 392 -15.62 20.88 -0.43
N ILE A 393 -15.53 19.92 0.47
CA ILE A 393 -16.17 18.61 0.33
C ILE A 393 -17.42 18.63 1.20
N ILE A 394 -18.56 18.29 0.63
CA ILE A 394 -19.84 18.20 1.34
C ILE A 394 -20.40 16.79 1.12
N ASP A 395 -20.40 15.99 2.19
CA ASP A 395 -20.98 14.65 2.13
C ASP A 395 -22.51 14.71 2.18
N GLU A 396 -23.14 13.75 1.50
CA GLU A 396 -24.59 13.61 1.37
C GLU A 396 -25.32 14.94 1.05
N ILE A 397 -24.74 15.74 0.15
CA ILE A 397 -25.17 17.13 -0.18
C ILE A 397 -26.65 17.24 -0.56
N HIS A 398 -27.20 16.17 -1.13
CA HIS A 398 -28.60 16.08 -1.55
C HIS A 398 -29.60 16.24 -0.39
N ASN A 399 -29.22 15.94 0.85
CA ASN A 399 -30.08 16.14 2.02
C ASN A 399 -30.42 17.62 2.27
N PHE A 400 -29.63 18.54 1.72
CA PHE A 400 -29.80 19.99 1.88
C PHE A 400 -30.30 20.69 0.61
N LEU A 401 -30.29 20.01 -0.55
CA LEU A 401 -30.61 20.60 -1.87
C LEU A 401 -32.07 20.39 -2.31
N GLY A 402 -32.94 19.89 -1.42
CA GLY A 402 -34.31 19.54 -1.78
C GLY A 402 -35.31 19.71 -0.65
N SER A 403 -36.59 19.78 -1.03
CA SER A 403 -37.73 19.86 -0.09
C SER A 403 -38.03 18.50 0.52
N THR A 404 -37.19 18.03 1.45
CA THR A 404 -37.66 17.07 2.45
C THR A 404 -38.78 17.77 3.23
N LYS A 405 -40.03 17.33 3.05
CA LYS A 405 -41.15 17.84 3.83
C LYS A 405 -41.14 17.13 5.18
N GLY A 406 -40.64 17.78 6.21
CA GLY A 406 -40.62 17.28 7.58
C GLY A 406 -40.05 18.31 8.55
N PRO A 407 -40.32 18.19 9.87
CA PRO A 407 -39.72 19.06 10.88
C PRO A 407 -38.18 18.91 10.85
N GLY A 408 -37.45 20.02 10.71
CA GLY A 408 -35.98 20.03 10.70
C GLY A 408 -35.31 19.85 9.33
N ALA A 409 -36.08 19.73 8.25
CA ALA A 409 -35.55 19.75 6.88
C ALA A 409 -35.32 21.17 6.39
N ILE A 410 -34.11 21.47 5.90
CA ILE A 410 -33.70 22.82 5.45
C ILE A 410 -33.31 22.75 3.99
N ASN A 411 -33.82 23.68 3.19
CA ASN A 411 -33.44 23.81 1.79
C ASN A 411 -32.44 24.95 1.61
N ILE A 412 -31.18 24.60 1.35
CA ILE A 412 -30.10 25.58 1.18
C ILE A 412 -29.90 25.98 -0.29
N SER A 413 -30.72 25.48 -1.22
CA SER A 413 -30.53 25.69 -2.66
C SER A 413 -30.46 27.17 -3.02
N SER A 414 -31.28 28.01 -2.38
CA SER A 414 -31.30 29.47 -2.59
C SER A 414 -29.99 30.14 -2.17
N VAL A 415 -29.39 29.67 -1.07
CA VAL A 415 -28.14 30.22 -0.52
C VAL A 415 -26.93 29.72 -1.29
N ILE A 416 -26.88 28.44 -1.66
CA ILE A 416 -25.69 27.83 -2.26
C ILE A 416 -25.52 28.12 -3.77
N SER A 417 -26.63 28.30 -4.50
CA SER A 417 -26.62 28.56 -5.96
C SER A 417 -25.73 29.73 -6.40
N PRO A 418 -25.80 30.93 -5.77
CA PRO A 418 -24.92 32.04 -6.15
C PRO A 418 -23.43 31.71 -5.94
N TYR A 419 -23.09 30.95 -4.90
CA TYR A 419 -21.70 30.56 -4.65
C TYR A 419 -21.23 29.51 -5.66
N LEU A 420 -22.04 28.49 -5.98
CA LEU A 420 -21.68 27.46 -6.96
C LEU A 420 -21.43 28.03 -8.37
N SER A 421 -22.02 29.19 -8.69
CA SER A 421 -21.79 29.91 -9.95
C SER A 421 -20.49 30.72 -9.95
N SER A 422 -19.89 30.97 -8.78
CA SER A 422 -18.65 31.74 -8.64
C SER A 422 -17.43 30.92 -9.00
N THR A 423 -16.44 31.55 -9.65
CA THR A 423 -15.16 30.89 -10.00
C THR A 423 -14.26 30.61 -8.81
N ASN A 424 -14.47 31.35 -7.70
CA ASN A 424 -13.65 31.27 -6.50
C ASN A 424 -14.24 30.30 -5.46
N PHE A 425 -15.35 29.64 -5.78
CA PHE A 425 -16.00 28.64 -4.95
C PHE A 425 -15.95 27.30 -5.67
N GLN A 426 -15.36 26.30 -5.04
CA GLN A 426 -15.27 24.96 -5.63
C GLN A 426 -15.80 23.95 -4.64
N VAL A 427 -16.76 23.15 -5.09
CA VAL A 427 -17.38 22.11 -4.27
C VAL A 427 -17.20 20.73 -4.90
N VAL A 428 -16.87 19.76 -4.06
CA VAL A 428 -16.99 18.33 -4.33
C VAL A 428 -18.15 17.81 -3.48
N GLY A 429 -19.32 17.68 -4.09
CA GLY A 429 -20.50 17.12 -3.46
C GLY A 429 -20.51 15.60 -3.57
N ILE A 430 -20.95 14.90 -2.52
CA ILE A 430 -21.13 13.45 -2.55
C ILE A 430 -22.64 13.15 -2.41
N THR A 431 -23.15 12.27 -3.28
CA THR A 431 -24.56 11.86 -3.23
C THR A 431 -24.72 10.43 -3.74
N ASN A 432 -25.86 9.83 -3.43
CA ASN A 432 -26.24 8.51 -3.93
C ASN A 432 -27.15 8.65 -5.15
N TYR A 433 -27.43 7.54 -5.85
CA TYR A 433 -28.29 7.57 -7.04
C TYR A 433 -29.69 8.11 -6.75
N GLU A 434 -30.27 7.73 -5.61
CA GLU A 434 -31.59 8.19 -5.19
C GLU A 434 -31.63 9.70 -4.96
N GLY A 435 -30.66 10.24 -4.23
CA GLY A 435 -30.51 11.65 -3.94
C GLY A 435 -30.25 12.48 -5.20
N TRP A 436 -29.43 11.96 -6.11
CA TRP A 436 -29.25 12.54 -7.44
C TRP A 436 -30.58 12.66 -8.18
N HIS A 437 -31.31 11.54 -8.35
CA HIS A 437 -32.55 11.52 -9.12
C HIS A 437 -33.66 12.35 -8.48
N LYS A 438 -33.83 12.28 -7.16
CA LYS A 438 -34.92 12.97 -6.45
C LYS A 438 -34.69 14.47 -6.32
N TYR A 439 -33.50 14.89 -5.91
CA TYR A 439 -33.27 16.27 -5.44
C TYR A 439 -32.43 17.13 -6.38
N ILE A 440 -31.52 16.54 -7.17
CA ILE A 440 -30.56 17.31 -7.98
C ILE A 440 -30.95 17.31 -9.46
N GLU A 441 -31.27 16.15 -10.03
CA GLU A 441 -31.58 16.01 -11.46
C GLU A 441 -32.83 16.79 -11.88
N ASN A 442 -33.83 16.84 -11.00
CA ASN A 442 -35.09 17.55 -11.24
C ASN A 442 -35.00 19.06 -10.99
N ASN A 443 -33.86 19.58 -10.51
CA ASN A 443 -33.66 20.99 -10.20
C ASN A 443 -32.65 21.62 -11.20
N PRO A 444 -33.12 22.26 -12.29
CA PRO A 444 -32.23 22.83 -13.32
C PRO A 444 -31.23 23.85 -12.78
N SER A 445 -31.61 24.60 -11.73
CA SER A 445 -30.76 25.63 -11.13
C SER A 445 -29.51 25.07 -10.48
N ILE A 446 -29.57 23.84 -9.96
CA ILE A 446 -28.43 23.17 -9.33
C ILE A 446 -27.75 22.19 -10.29
N LYS A 447 -28.52 21.43 -11.08
CA LYS A 447 -28.01 20.42 -12.01
C LYS A 447 -26.91 20.96 -12.92
N ASN A 448 -27.13 22.15 -13.47
CA ASN A 448 -26.21 22.76 -14.43
C ASN A 448 -24.92 23.30 -13.78
N LEU A 449 -24.87 23.41 -12.45
CA LEU A 449 -23.72 23.90 -11.70
C LEU A 449 -22.75 22.78 -11.28
N PHE A 450 -23.17 21.52 -11.42
CA PHE A 450 -22.37 20.34 -11.10
C PHE A 450 -22.07 19.51 -12.33
N VAL A 451 -20.83 19.01 -12.40
CA VAL A 451 -20.47 17.95 -13.34
C VAL A 451 -20.52 16.62 -12.59
N LYS A 452 -21.43 15.74 -13.03
CA LYS A 452 -21.56 14.38 -12.48
C LYS A 452 -20.32 13.54 -12.80
N VAL A 453 -19.75 12.91 -11.78
CA VAL A 453 -18.76 11.84 -11.88
C VAL A 453 -19.34 10.61 -11.21
N GLU A 454 -19.51 9.54 -11.98
CA GLU A 454 -20.09 8.30 -11.48
C GLU A 454 -19.02 7.43 -10.82
N ALA A 455 -19.24 7.09 -9.55
CA ALA A 455 -18.40 6.18 -8.78
C ALA A 455 -18.90 4.75 -8.99
N ALA A 456 -18.16 3.99 -9.78
CA ALA A 456 -18.42 2.57 -10.02
C ALA A 456 -18.06 1.73 -8.80
N GLU A 457 -18.67 0.54 -8.67
CA GLU A 457 -18.22 -0.47 -7.72
C GLU A 457 -16.87 -1.05 -8.19
N PRO A 458 -15.84 -1.15 -7.32
CA PRO A 458 -14.58 -1.76 -7.70
C PRO A 458 -14.74 -3.23 -8.09
N THR A 459 -13.96 -3.65 -9.08
CA THR A 459 -13.84 -5.08 -9.43
C THR A 459 -13.24 -5.89 -8.27
N PRO A 460 -13.44 -7.22 -8.19
CA PRO A 460 -12.83 -8.05 -7.14
C PRO A 460 -11.32 -7.86 -7.00
N LEU A 461 -10.58 -7.76 -8.13
CA LEU A 461 -9.15 -7.50 -8.12
C LEU A 461 -8.83 -6.10 -7.56
N GLN A 462 -9.58 -5.07 -7.93
CA GLN A 462 -9.41 -3.73 -7.35
C GLN A 462 -9.72 -3.72 -5.85
N THR A 463 -10.72 -4.48 -5.39
CA THR A 463 -11.01 -4.65 -3.96
C THR A 463 -9.85 -5.28 -3.23
N ILE A 464 -9.21 -6.31 -3.80
CA ILE A 464 -8.01 -6.91 -3.19
C ILE A 464 -6.91 -5.84 -3.05
N LEU A 465 -6.63 -5.04 -4.09
CA LEU A 465 -5.64 -3.95 -4.03
C LEU A 465 -6.00 -2.89 -2.97
N ILE A 466 -7.29 -2.59 -2.80
CA ILE A 466 -7.78 -1.70 -1.73
C ILE A 466 -7.43 -2.31 -0.36
N LEU A 467 -7.78 -3.57 -0.12
CA LEU A 467 -7.49 -4.25 1.15
C LEU A 467 -5.98 -4.32 1.42
N GLU A 468 -5.18 -4.67 0.41
CA GLU A 468 -3.71 -4.71 0.48
C GLU A 468 -3.07 -3.38 0.91
N ASP A 469 -3.62 -2.25 0.47
CA ASP A 469 -3.19 -0.91 0.88
C ASP A 469 -3.55 -0.66 2.36
N MET A 470 -4.67 -1.19 2.84
CA MET A 470 -5.12 -1.10 4.25
C MET A 470 -4.36 -1.99 5.22
N VAL A 471 -3.92 -3.17 4.77
CA VAL A 471 -3.30 -4.19 5.62
C VAL A 471 -2.17 -3.64 6.49
N PRO A 472 -1.16 -2.89 6.00
CA PRO A 472 -0.07 -2.39 6.85
C PRO A 472 -0.54 -1.54 8.05
N GLY A 473 -1.61 -0.76 7.86
CA GLY A 473 -2.23 0.03 8.93
C GLY A 473 -2.98 -0.85 9.93
N LEU A 474 -3.77 -1.79 9.40
CA LEU A 474 -4.55 -2.75 10.19
C LEU A 474 -3.66 -3.69 11.01
N GLU A 475 -2.61 -4.27 10.42
CA GLU A 475 -1.67 -5.15 11.14
C GLU A 475 -0.99 -4.44 12.30
N LYS A 476 -0.66 -3.15 12.12
CA LYS A 476 -0.08 -2.31 13.18
C LYS A 476 -1.10 -2.02 14.30
N GLN A 477 -2.35 -1.75 13.93
CA GLN A 477 -3.43 -1.45 14.88
C GLN A 477 -3.82 -2.68 15.70
N TYR A 478 -4.08 -3.80 15.03
CA TYR A 478 -4.58 -5.03 15.66
C TYR A 478 -3.46 -5.96 16.17
N LYS A 479 -2.21 -5.75 15.74
CA LYS A 479 -1.02 -6.57 16.08
C LYS A 479 -1.14 -8.02 15.60
N THR A 480 -1.79 -8.22 14.45
CA THR A 480 -2.05 -9.51 13.82
C THR A 480 -1.53 -9.47 12.39
N SER A 481 -0.98 -10.57 11.87
CA SER A 481 -0.55 -10.69 10.48
C SER A 481 -1.62 -11.29 9.58
N ILE A 482 -1.74 -10.75 8.37
CA ILE A 482 -2.77 -11.08 7.40
C ILE A 482 -2.09 -11.68 6.16
N ASN A 483 -2.51 -12.90 5.79
CA ASN A 483 -2.04 -13.54 4.57
C ASN A 483 -2.84 -13.05 3.35
N TYR A 484 -2.23 -13.09 2.17
CA TYR A 484 -2.92 -12.75 0.91
C TYR A 484 -4.14 -13.63 0.64
N ARG A 485 -4.04 -14.93 0.93
CA ARG A 485 -5.15 -15.88 0.79
C ARG A 485 -6.40 -15.44 1.55
N ILE A 486 -6.24 -14.89 2.76
CA ILE A 486 -7.36 -14.38 3.57
C ILE A 486 -8.07 -13.23 2.85
N LEU A 487 -7.33 -12.32 2.21
CA LEU A 487 -7.92 -11.22 1.44
C LEU A 487 -8.72 -11.76 0.24
N ARG A 488 -8.15 -12.72 -0.48
CA ARG A 488 -8.80 -13.38 -1.62
C ARG A 488 -10.09 -14.09 -1.20
N ASP A 489 -10.04 -14.83 -0.08
CA ASP A 489 -11.19 -15.58 0.44
C ASP A 489 -12.30 -14.64 0.91
N ILE A 490 -11.95 -13.55 1.61
CA ILE A 490 -12.92 -12.50 1.98
C ILE A 490 -13.60 -11.93 0.74
N VAL A 491 -12.86 -11.50 -0.27
CA VAL A 491 -13.44 -10.89 -1.48
C VAL A 491 -14.31 -11.91 -2.22
N LYS A 492 -13.87 -13.16 -2.34
CA LYS A 492 -14.62 -14.23 -3.00
C LYS A 492 -15.93 -14.53 -2.26
N LEU A 493 -15.87 -14.80 -0.95
CA LEU A 493 -17.02 -15.19 -0.16
C LEU A 493 -18.02 -14.04 0.00
N THR A 494 -17.56 -12.82 0.29
CA THR A 494 -18.45 -11.66 0.38
C THR A 494 -19.08 -11.30 -0.97
N GLY A 495 -18.37 -11.52 -2.09
CA GLY A 495 -18.94 -11.37 -3.43
C GLY A 495 -20.07 -12.37 -3.72
N GLN A 496 -19.98 -13.59 -3.20
CA GLN A 496 -20.98 -14.64 -3.40
C GLN A 496 -22.19 -14.50 -2.48
N TYR A 497 -21.94 -14.28 -1.18
CA TYR A 497 -22.97 -14.37 -0.14
C TYR A 497 -23.55 -13.02 0.29
N ILE A 498 -22.85 -11.89 0.08
CA ILE A 498 -23.29 -10.55 0.50
C ILE A 498 -23.46 -9.66 -0.73
N GLN A 499 -24.64 -9.73 -1.37
CA GLN A 499 -24.92 -9.00 -2.62
C GLN A 499 -25.56 -7.62 -2.40
N ASN A 500 -26.19 -7.40 -1.25
CA ASN A 500 -26.90 -6.15 -0.90
C ASN A 500 -25.93 -4.97 -0.68
N VAL A 501 -24.75 -5.23 -0.12
CA VAL A 501 -23.70 -4.24 0.13
C VAL A 501 -22.67 -4.27 -1.02
N PRO A 502 -22.27 -3.12 -1.58
CA PRO A 502 -21.26 -3.09 -2.63
C PRO A 502 -19.83 -3.22 -2.08
N PHE A 503 -18.89 -3.56 -2.95
CA PHE A 503 -17.46 -3.38 -2.68
C PHE A 503 -17.07 -1.89 -2.69
N PRO A 504 -16.03 -1.49 -1.93
CA PRO A 504 -15.20 -2.32 -1.05
C PRO A 504 -15.76 -2.48 0.39
N GLU A 505 -16.83 -1.78 0.77
CA GLU A 505 -17.36 -1.72 2.14
C GLU A 505 -17.53 -3.11 2.78
N LYS A 506 -18.27 -4.02 2.14
CA LYS A 506 -18.49 -5.37 2.68
C LYS A 506 -17.21 -6.14 2.97
N ALA A 507 -16.17 -5.95 2.16
CA ALA A 507 -14.90 -6.68 2.33
C ALA A 507 -14.07 -6.08 3.46
N ILE A 508 -14.08 -4.75 3.59
CA ILE A 508 -13.43 -4.02 4.68
C ILE A 508 -14.09 -4.37 6.02
N ASP A 509 -15.41 -4.40 6.07
CA ASP A 509 -16.18 -4.75 7.27
C ASP A 509 -15.82 -6.14 7.76
N ILE A 510 -15.89 -7.14 6.88
CA ILE A 510 -15.56 -8.52 7.22
C ILE A 510 -14.09 -8.66 7.63
N LEU A 511 -13.16 -8.01 6.92
CA LEU A 511 -11.74 -8.03 7.29
C LEU A 511 -11.53 -7.47 8.71
N THR A 512 -12.18 -6.36 9.03
CA THR A 512 -12.07 -5.70 10.34
C THR A 512 -12.67 -6.58 11.45
N GLU A 513 -13.81 -7.20 11.19
CA GLU A 513 -14.46 -8.13 12.11
C GLU A 513 -13.60 -9.36 12.38
N VAL A 514 -12.98 -9.93 11.34
CA VAL A 514 -12.03 -11.05 11.44
C VAL A 514 -10.81 -10.68 12.29
N LEU A 515 -10.30 -9.45 12.14
CA LEU A 515 -9.18 -8.98 12.94
C LEU A 515 -9.54 -8.81 14.42
N VAL A 516 -10.71 -8.23 14.71
CA VAL A 516 -11.23 -8.12 16.09
C VAL A 516 -11.41 -9.50 16.71
N TYR A 517 -11.95 -10.46 15.95
CA TYR A 517 -12.12 -11.83 16.41
C TYR A 517 -10.78 -12.51 16.71
N THR A 518 -9.81 -12.38 15.81
CA THR A 518 -8.47 -12.96 15.96
C THR A 518 -7.74 -12.36 17.16
N GLN A 519 -7.83 -11.04 17.33
CA GLN A 519 -7.27 -10.34 18.48
C GLN A 519 -7.89 -10.81 19.80
N ARG A 520 -9.20 -10.99 19.85
CA ARG A 520 -9.91 -11.52 21.03
C ARG A 520 -9.46 -12.92 21.40
N LYS A 521 -9.08 -13.74 20.42
CA LYS A 521 -8.51 -15.09 20.62
C LYS A 521 -7.05 -15.07 21.08
N GLY A 522 -6.36 -13.92 20.99
CA GLY A 522 -4.95 -13.79 21.36
C GLY A 522 -4.00 -14.34 20.31
N GLU A 523 -4.47 -14.58 19.09
CA GLU A 523 -3.67 -15.12 18.00
C GLU A 523 -2.98 -14.03 17.20
N LYS A 524 -1.77 -14.32 16.74
CA LYS A 524 -0.96 -13.38 15.97
C LYS A 524 -1.20 -13.45 14.47
N LYS A 525 -1.90 -14.48 13.98
CA LYS A 525 -2.09 -14.73 12.55
C LYS A 525 -3.56 -15.05 12.28
N VAL A 526 -4.11 -14.49 11.22
CA VAL A 526 -5.50 -14.76 10.82
C VAL A 526 -5.60 -16.13 10.17
N LEU A 527 -6.56 -16.95 10.64
CA LEU A 527 -6.89 -18.26 10.07
C LEU A 527 -8.07 -18.16 9.11
N SER A 528 -8.07 -19.00 8.06
CA SER A 528 -9.17 -19.05 7.07
C SER A 528 -10.51 -19.41 7.70
N GLU A 529 -10.50 -20.28 8.71
CA GLU A 529 -11.70 -20.70 9.44
C GLU A 529 -12.45 -19.54 10.10
N TYR A 530 -11.74 -18.46 10.46
CA TYR A 530 -12.35 -17.28 11.06
C TYR A 530 -13.13 -16.46 10.05
N VAL A 531 -12.67 -16.42 8.80
CA VAL A 531 -13.39 -15.79 7.69
C VAL A 531 -14.69 -16.54 7.44
N ASP A 532 -14.59 -17.87 7.26
CA ASP A 532 -15.75 -18.73 7.02
C ASP A 532 -16.80 -18.57 8.12
N LYS A 533 -16.36 -18.60 9.38
CA LYS A 533 -17.23 -18.44 10.54
C LYS A 533 -17.95 -17.09 10.56
N ILE A 534 -17.24 -15.98 10.39
CA ILE A 534 -17.83 -14.64 10.49
C ILE A 534 -18.82 -14.40 9.36
N ILE A 535 -18.48 -14.83 8.14
CA ILE A 535 -19.42 -14.72 7.01
C ILE A 535 -20.62 -15.65 7.25
N SER A 536 -20.42 -16.84 7.80
CA SER A 536 -21.52 -17.75 8.15
C SER A 536 -22.46 -17.15 9.20
N GLU A 537 -21.92 -16.51 10.23
CA GLU A 537 -22.70 -15.83 11.28
C GLU A 537 -23.48 -14.65 10.69
N ARG A 538 -22.88 -13.90 9.75
CA ARG A 538 -23.51 -12.72 9.15
C ARG A 538 -24.61 -13.06 8.14
N VAL A 539 -24.46 -14.16 7.41
CA VAL A 539 -25.40 -14.58 6.36
C VAL A 539 -26.37 -15.65 6.88
N GLU A 540 -26.16 -16.16 8.10
CA GLU A 540 -26.91 -17.26 8.72
C GLU A 540 -26.88 -18.56 7.87
N VAL A 541 -25.85 -18.72 7.03
CA VAL A 541 -25.64 -19.87 6.16
C VAL A 541 -24.28 -20.49 6.49
N PRO A 542 -24.18 -21.81 6.74
CA PRO A 542 -22.90 -22.45 7.01
C PRO A 542 -22.00 -22.43 5.77
N ILE A 543 -20.81 -21.87 5.92
CA ILE A 543 -19.76 -21.76 4.90
C ILE A 543 -18.51 -22.49 5.43
N GLY A 544 -17.81 -23.20 4.55
CA GLY A 544 -16.55 -23.89 4.86
C GLY A 544 -16.60 -25.40 4.58
N LEU A 545 -15.60 -26.13 5.10
CA LEU A 545 -15.56 -27.59 5.02
C LEU A 545 -16.72 -28.17 5.84
N ILE A 546 -17.64 -28.85 5.14
CA ILE A 546 -18.79 -29.55 5.73
C ILE A 546 -18.27 -30.42 6.87
N LYS A 547 -18.67 -30.12 8.11
CA LYS A 547 -18.31 -30.96 9.26
C LYS A 547 -18.93 -32.34 9.06
N GLU A 548 -18.29 -33.40 9.55
CA GLU A 548 -18.78 -34.78 9.35
C GLU A 548 -20.25 -34.93 9.81
N GLU A 549 -20.66 -34.19 10.84
CA GLU A 549 -22.06 -34.09 11.29
C GLU A 549 -23.02 -33.49 10.26
N GLU A 550 -22.61 -32.48 9.52
CA GLU A 550 -23.41 -31.86 8.45
C GLU A 550 -23.46 -32.74 7.21
N ARG A 551 -22.36 -33.44 6.91
CA ARG A 551 -22.33 -34.45 5.84
C ARG A 551 -23.33 -35.56 6.13
N GLN A 552 -23.39 -36.04 7.37
CA GLN A 552 -24.40 -37.01 7.79
C GLN A 552 -25.83 -36.43 7.73
N LYS A 553 -26.03 -35.15 8.09
CA LYS A 553 -27.34 -34.48 7.93
C LYS A 553 -27.77 -34.34 6.48
N LEU A 554 -26.84 -34.09 5.55
CA LEU A 554 -27.10 -34.01 4.11
C LEU A 554 -27.40 -35.39 3.51
N LEU A 555 -26.67 -36.42 3.93
CA LEU A 555 -26.94 -37.80 3.52
C LEU A 555 -28.30 -38.29 4.02
N ALA A 556 -28.71 -37.86 5.21
CA ALA A 556 -30.02 -38.15 5.79
C ALA A 556 -31.09 -37.09 5.48
N LEU A 557 -30.87 -36.19 4.52
CA LEU A 557 -31.76 -35.06 4.25
C LEU A 557 -33.12 -35.52 3.73
N GLU A 558 -33.12 -36.49 2.82
CA GLU A 558 -34.33 -37.08 2.22
C GLU A 558 -35.22 -37.72 3.29
N GLU A 559 -34.65 -38.57 4.16
CA GLU A 559 -35.37 -39.17 5.29
C GLU A 559 -35.90 -38.11 6.27
N ARG A 560 -35.16 -37.01 6.47
CA ARG A 560 -35.58 -35.93 7.37
C ARG A 560 -36.69 -35.06 6.78
N ILE A 561 -36.70 -34.86 5.47
CA ILE A 561 -37.76 -34.15 4.77
C ILE A 561 -39.04 -35.01 4.77
N HIS A 562 -38.95 -36.30 4.46
CA HIS A 562 -40.08 -37.23 4.55
C HIS A 562 -40.67 -37.36 5.96
N LYS A 563 -39.87 -37.16 7.01
CA LYS A 563 -40.39 -37.12 8.40
C LYS A 563 -41.12 -35.82 8.75
N ARG A 564 -40.92 -34.73 8.00
CA ARG A 564 -41.55 -33.42 8.25
C ARG A 564 -42.67 -33.09 7.27
N VAL A 565 -42.61 -33.62 6.06
CA VAL A 565 -43.68 -33.53 5.07
C VAL A 565 -44.51 -34.80 5.20
N VAL A 566 -45.66 -34.67 5.84
CA VAL A 566 -46.70 -35.69 5.85
C VAL A 566 -47.54 -35.45 4.59
N ASP A 567 -47.65 -36.45 3.72
CA ASP A 567 -48.46 -36.40 2.48
C ASP A 567 -49.93 -36.04 2.73
#